data_AF-A0A953RAQ8-F1
#
_entry.id   AF-A0A953RAQ8-F1
#
_cell.length_a   1.000
_cell.length_b   1.000
_cell.length_c   1.000
_cell.angle_alpha   90.00
_cell.angle_beta   90.00
_cell.angle_gamma   90.00
#
_symmetry.space_group_name_H-M   'P 1'
#
loop_
_entity.id
_entity.type
_entity.pdbx_description
1 polymer ?
#
loop_
_entity_poly.entity_id
_entity_poly.type
_entity_poly.pdbx_seq_one_letter_code
_entity_poly.pdbx_strand_id
1 'polypeptide(L)'
;MWKALREPLAALGVAAGVLISWQQPATAQPAACTAQSANSSNFNGTPIQGGSFIWFNANLSASGIPSTGATVLFQDSTIQFRADQGYNLTVPNAQITFSPTAVCASTSFDTLTQIWMTTVPLSRSDEVFLSGLAFPVPASFANAGGKINGPVIWHGTFFTDTSGVNINWKWGAAVYTTFSTDYNTDAIKPSHNNSCAHSNSDHAGTPEGFDSQSGNQFKSLVIGGARGGGGSNFTGSWSGTQDVKPVCGQPGIG
;
A
#
# COMPACT_ATOMS: atom_id res chain seq x y z
N MET A 1 -50.73 47.00 29.89
CA MET A 1 -51.46 45.88 30.52
C MET A 1 -51.62 44.77 29.50
N TRP A 2 -51.48 43.53 29.95
CA TRP A 2 -51.16 42.32 29.18
C TRP A 2 -52.29 41.67 28.34
N LYS A 3 -51.82 40.87 27.37
CA LYS A 3 -52.39 39.64 26.74
C LYS A 3 -53.43 39.79 25.61
N ALA A 4 -53.05 39.30 24.43
CA ALA A 4 -53.94 38.68 23.44
C ALA A 4 -53.28 37.39 22.91
N LEU A 5 -54.06 36.32 22.82
CA LEU A 5 -53.67 34.93 22.51
C LEU A 5 -54.22 34.51 21.13
N ARG A 6 -53.31 33.99 20.30
CA ARG A 6 -53.33 32.86 19.33
C ARG A 6 -54.52 32.61 18.37
N GLU A 7 -54.11 32.31 17.13
CA GLU A 7 -54.84 31.85 15.92
C GLU A 7 -55.45 30.43 16.03
N PRO A 8 -56.26 30.03 15.02
CA PRO A 8 -56.07 28.72 14.39
C PRO A 8 -56.07 28.77 12.84
N LEU A 9 -55.33 27.86 12.21
CA LEU A 9 -55.34 27.60 10.75
C LEU A 9 -55.56 26.10 10.45
N ALA A 10 -56.18 25.86 9.31
CA ALA A 10 -57.02 24.73 8.95
C ALA A 10 -56.31 23.40 8.60
N ALA A 11 -57.07 22.31 8.71
CA ALA A 11 -56.71 20.96 8.28
C ALA A 11 -57.06 20.71 6.80
N LEU A 12 -56.19 19.98 6.07
CA LEU A 12 -56.46 19.38 4.76
C LEU A 12 -55.83 17.97 4.72
N GLY A 13 -56.60 17.00 4.22
CA GLY A 13 -56.34 15.56 4.32
C GLY A 13 -55.29 15.01 3.36
N VAL A 14 -54.71 13.87 3.74
CA VAL A 14 -53.71 13.12 2.95
C VAL A 14 -54.38 11.89 2.33
N ALA A 15 -54.33 11.78 1.00
CA ALA A 15 -54.69 10.58 0.26
C ALA A 15 -53.53 9.57 0.29
N ALA A 16 -53.81 8.33 0.70
CA ALA A 16 -52.83 7.25 0.75
C ALA A 16 -52.59 6.67 -0.66
N GLY A 17 -51.43 6.97 -1.25
CA GLY A 17 -50.93 6.30 -2.44
C GLY A 17 -50.13 5.05 -2.07
N VAL A 18 -50.46 3.90 -2.65
CA VAL A 18 -49.68 2.66 -2.54
C VAL A 18 -48.43 2.81 -3.41
N LEU A 19 -47.25 2.86 -2.78
CA LEU A 19 -45.97 2.79 -3.47
C LEU A 19 -45.65 1.32 -3.76
N ILE A 20 -45.68 0.93 -5.03
CA ILE A 20 -45.12 -0.35 -5.49
C ILE A 20 -43.62 -0.09 -5.76
N SER A 21 -42.76 -0.48 -4.83
CA SER A 21 -41.31 -0.44 -5.05
C SER A 21 -40.89 -1.67 -5.86
N TRP A 22 -40.38 -1.45 -7.08
CA TRP A 22 -39.64 -2.48 -7.79
C TRP A 22 -38.27 -2.62 -7.10
N GLN A 23 -38.07 -3.67 -6.31
CA GLN A 23 -36.74 -4.06 -5.87
C GLN A 23 -35.96 -4.54 -7.11
N GLN A 24 -34.93 -3.79 -7.52
CA GLN A 24 -33.93 -4.33 -8.43
C GLN A 24 -33.28 -5.54 -7.76
N PRO A 25 -33.14 -6.68 -8.46
CA PRO A 25 -32.38 -7.80 -7.93
C PRO A 25 -30.94 -7.32 -7.70
N ALA A 26 -30.47 -7.45 -6.45
CA ALA A 26 -29.07 -7.21 -6.13
C ALA A 26 -28.22 -8.18 -6.95
N THR A 27 -27.44 -7.66 -7.90
CA THR A 27 -26.39 -8.45 -8.56
C THR A 27 -25.44 -8.92 -7.46
N ALA A 28 -25.33 -10.23 -7.25
CA ALA A 28 -24.38 -10.79 -6.31
C ALA A 28 -22.98 -10.25 -6.65
N GLN A 29 -22.41 -9.45 -5.74
CA GLN A 29 -21.02 -9.01 -5.86
C GLN A 29 -20.14 -10.27 -5.96
N PRO A 30 -19.22 -10.37 -6.94
CA PRO A 30 -18.31 -11.51 -7.03
C PRO A 30 -17.67 -11.76 -5.66
N ALA A 31 -17.69 -13.00 -5.20
CA ALA A 31 -17.05 -13.36 -3.95
C ALA A 31 -15.56 -13.04 -4.06
N ALA A 32 -15.07 -12.12 -3.22
CA ALA A 32 -13.66 -11.74 -3.23
C ALA A 32 -12.79 -12.97 -2.94
N CYS A 33 -11.77 -13.18 -3.76
CA CYS A 33 -10.76 -14.20 -3.55
C CYS A 33 -9.74 -13.70 -2.54
N THR A 34 -9.37 -14.53 -1.56
CA THR A 34 -8.50 -14.10 -0.44
C THR A 34 -7.36 -15.09 -0.18
N ALA A 35 -6.22 -14.56 0.27
CA ALA A 35 -5.13 -15.35 0.81
C ALA A 35 -4.26 -14.51 1.76
N GLN A 36 -3.85 -15.10 2.89
CA GLN A 36 -2.85 -14.51 3.76
C GLN A 36 -1.44 -14.89 3.33
N SER A 37 -0.48 -13.99 3.52
CA SER A 37 0.92 -14.25 3.23
C SER A 37 1.82 -13.58 4.26
N ALA A 38 2.96 -14.22 4.53
CA ALA A 38 4.06 -13.64 5.31
C ALA A 38 5.37 -13.85 4.55
N ASN A 39 6.26 -12.86 4.61
CA ASN A 39 7.57 -12.89 3.97
C ASN A 39 8.64 -12.45 4.97
N SER A 40 9.44 -13.41 5.42
CA SER A 40 10.49 -13.21 6.42
C SER A 40 11.85 -13.00 5.75
N SER A 41 12.58 -11.97 6.18
CA SER A 41 13.97 -11.77 5.76
C SER A 41 14.76 -10.95 6.77
N ASN A 42 16.08 -11.18 6.84
CA ASN A 42 16.94 -10.50 7.80
C ASN A 42 17.42 -9.14 7.28
N PHE A 43 17.76 -8.22 8.17
CA PHE A 43 18.58 -7.08 7.81
C PHE A 43 20.06 -7.49 7.68
N ASN A 44 20.85 -6.64 7.03
CA ASN A 44 22.29 -6.75 6.97
C ASN A 44 22.92 -6.33 8.32
N GLY A 45 24.24 -6.44 8.42
CA GLY A 45 24.97 -6.15 9.67
C GLY A 45 25.28 -4.67 9.92
N THR A 46 24.92 -3.77 9.00
CA THR A 46 25.25 -2.34 9.08
C THR A 46 24.37 -1.64 10.12
N PRO A 47 24.95 -0.99 11.14
CA PRO A 47 24.19 -0.23 12.13
C PRO A 47 23.36 0.88 11.49
N ILE A 48 22.11 1.00 11.94
CA ILE A 48 21.17 2.06 11.56
C ILE A 48 21.17 3.11 12.66
N GLN A 49 21.50 4.35 12.31
CA GLN A 49 21.60 5.46 13.26
C GLN A 49 20.20 5.97 13.64
N GLY A 50 19.97 6.22 14.93
CA GLY A 50 18.75 6.90 15.38
C GLY A 50 18.59 8.28 14.75
N GLY A 51 17.37 8.66 14.40
CA GLY A 51 17.05 9.89 13.66
C GLY A 51 17.04 9.72 12.14
N SER A 52 17.52 8.59 11.61
CA SER A 52 17.33 8.23 10.20
C SER A 52 15.92 7.65 9.96
N PHE A 53 15.62 7.29 8.73
CA PHE A 53 14.39 6.59 8.35
C PHE A 53 14.70 5.26 7.69
N ILE A 54 13.85 4.26 7.94
CA ILE A 54 13.81 3.02 7.16
C ILE A 54 12.61 3.09 6.25
N TRP A 55 12.85 3.10 4.95
CA TRP A 55 11.81 2.98 3.93
C TRP A 55 11.57 1.51 3.62
N PHE A 56 10.54 0.94 4.23
CA PHE A 56 10.03 -0.38 3.88
C PHE A 56 9.17 -0.25 2.63
N ASN A 57 9.44 -1.10 1.64
CA ASN A 57 8.66 -1.11 0.39
C ASN A 57 8.49 -2.54 -0.12
N ALA A 58 7.33 -2.82 -0.68
CA ALA A 58 7.01 -4.10 -1.30
C ALA A 58 6.64 -3.89 -2.76
N ASN A 59 6.92 -4.89 -3.57
CA ASN A 59 6.44 -4.97 -4.94
C ASN A 59 5.89 -6.37 -5.23
N LEU A 60 5.11 -6.45 -6.31
CA LEU A 60 4.60 -7.68 -6.85
C LEU A 60 4.76 -7.77 -8.36
N SER A 61 4.69 -8.99 -8.86
CA SER A 61 4.25 -9.30 -10.22
C SER A 61 2.99 -10.16 -10.11
N ALA A 62 2.05 -9.99 -11.05
CA ALA A 62 0.81 -10.75 -11.07
C ALA A 62 0.63 -11.47 -12.39
N SER A 63 -0.01 -12.64 -12.37
CA SER A 63 -0.44 -13.38 -13.54
C SER A 63 -1.88 -13.85 -13.40
N GLY A 64 -2.50 -14.30 -14.50
CA GLY A 64 -3.94 -14.61 -14.52
C GLY A 64 -4.84 -13.37 -14.56
N ILE A 65 -4.30 -12.17 -14.84
CA ILE A 65 -5.09 -10.95 -15.02
C ILE A 65 -5.85 -11.01 -16.37
N PRO A 66 -7.19 -10.90 -16.39
CA PRO A 66 -7.98 -10.95 -17.61
C PRO A 66 -7.83 -9.66 -18.43
N SER A 67 -8.20 -9.71 -19.71
CA SER A 67 -8.14 -8.56 -20.62
C SER A 67 -9.08 -7.41 -20.22
N THR A 68 -10.03 -7.67 -19.33
CA THR A 68 -10.93 -6.65 -18.77
C THR A 68 -10.32 -5.88 -17.59
N GLY A 69 -9.17 -6.32 -17.08
CA GLY A 69 -8.57 -5.79 -15.85
C GLY A 69 -8.99 -6.54 -14.58
N ALA A 70 -8.34 -6.20 -13.49
CA ALA A 70 -8.58 -6.78 -12.17
C ALA A 70 -8.15 -5.80 -11.07
N THR A 71 -8.70 -5.99 -9.87
CA THR A 71 -8.25 -5.28 -8.67
C THR A 71 -7.58 -6.25 -7.72
N VAL A 72 -6.41 -5.87 -7.20
CA VAL A 72 -5.73 -6.58 -6.10
C VAL A 72 -5.60 -5.62 -4.92
N LEU A 73 -6.07 -6.04 -3.76
CA LEU A 73 -5.91 -5.33 -2.50
C LEU A 73 -4.88 -6.04 -1.63
N PHE A 74 -4.14 -5.28 -0.83
CA PHE A 74 -3.29 -5.80 0.24
C PHE A 74 -3.61 -5.05 1.53
N GLN A 75 -4.16 -5.77 2.49
CA GLN A 75 -4.79 -5.21 3.68
C GLN A 75 -4.29 -5.89 4.96
N ASP A 76 -4.58 -5.26 6.10
CA ASP A 76 -4.22 -5.74 7.44
C ASP A 76 -2.72 -6.06 7.53
N SER A 77 -1.92 -5.22 6.87
CA SER A 77 -0.50 -5.46 6.68
C SER A 77 0.30 -4.94 7.87
N THR A 78 1.28 -5.75 8.28
CA THR A 78 2.13 -5.47 9.44
C THR A 78 3.58 -5.85 9.15
N ILE A 79 4.52 -5.14 9.79
CA ILE A 79 5.96 -5.45 9.81
C ILE A 79 6.40 -5.67 11.25
N GLN A 80 6.94 -6.86 11.54
CA GLN A 80 7.39 -7.25 12.87
C GLN A 80 8.88 -7.49 12.90
N PHE A 81 9.56 -6.96 13.93
CA PHE A 81 10.97 -7.19 14.17
C PHE A 81 11.37 -6.85 15.62
N ARG A 82 12.62 -7.15 15.99
CA ARG A 82 13.18 -6.79 17.28
C ARG A 82 14.49 -6.03 17.13
N ALA A 83 14.57 -4.86 17.76
CA ALA A 83 15.79 -4.09 17.94
C ALA A 83 16.06 -3.92 19.45
N ASP A 84 15.99 -2.70 19.95
CA ASP A 84 15.97 -2.34 21.37
C ASP A 84 14.71 -2.87 22.08
N GLN A 85 13.60 -2.93 21.36
CA GLN A 85 12.34 -3.54 21.78
C GLN A 85 11.69 -4.32 20.63
N GLY A 86 10.52 -4.93 20.91
CA GLY A 86 9.68 -5.52 19.87
C GLY A 86 8.89 -4.45 19.14
N TYR A 87 8.89 -4.52 17.80
CA TYR A 87 8.11 -3.64 16.93
C TYR A 87 7.05 -4.46 16.18
N ASN A 88 5.85 -3.89 16.10
CA ASN A 88 4.76 -4.37 15.27
C ASN A 88 4.16 -3.14 14.58
N LEU A 89 4.64 -2.85 13.38
CA LEU A 89 4.30 -1.64 12.64
C LEU A 89 3.12 -1.92 11.72
N THR A 90 2.06 -1.12 11.81
CA THR A 90 1.00 -1.12 10.81
C THR A 90 1.52 -0.50 9.52
N VAL A 91 1.32 -1.19 8.41
CA VAL A 91 1.66 -0.70 7.08
C VAL A 91 0.39 -0.21 6.39
N PRO A 92 0.43 0.91 5.66
CA PRO A 92 -0.73 1.35 4.90
C PRO A 92 -1.27 0.27 3.95
N ASN A 93 -2.59 0.23 3.83
CA ASN A 93 -3.26 -0.67 2.90
C ASN A 93 -2.94 -0.26 1.46
N ALA A 94 -3.19 -1.15 0.52
CA ALA A 94 -2.98 -0.86 -0.89
C ALA A 94 -4.07 -1.42 -1.79
N GLN A 95 -4.32 -0.71 -2.89
CA GLN A 95 -5.13 -1.11 -4.02
C GLN A 95 -4.33 -0.96 -5.32
N ILE A 96 -4.21 -2.07 -6.04
CA ILE A 96 -3.57 -2.15 -7.35
C ILE A 96 -4.67 -2.42 -8.37
N THR A 97 -4.85 -1.48 -9.29
CA THR A 97 -5.81 -1.57 -10.39
C THR A 97 -5.07 -1.90 -11.67
N PHE A 98 -5.28 -3.11 -12.20
CA PHE A 98 -4.82 -3.50 -13.54
C PHE A 98 -5.85 -3.02 -14.55
N SER A 99 -5.51 -2.00 -15.34
CA SER A 99 -6.47 -1.33 -16.23
C SER A 99 -6.13 -1.57 -17.71
N PRO A 100 -7.12 -1.95 -18.56
CA PRO A 100 -6.94 -2.05 -20.00
C PRO A 100 -6.76 -0.70 -20.70
N THR A 101 -7.13 0.41 -20.05
CA THR A 101 -7.05 1.76 -20.62
C THR A 101 -5.87 2.57 -20.10
N ALA A 102 -5.18 2.08 -19.05
CA ALA A 102 -3.95 2.71 -18.58
C ALA A 102 -2.83 2.53 -19.60
N VAL A 103 -2.16 3.63 -19.95
CA VAL A 103 -1.03 3.63 -20.89
C VAL A 103 0.32 3.50 -20.19
N CYS A 104 0.40 3.96 -18.94
CA CYS A 104 1.57 3.89 -18.06
C CYS A 104 1.11 3.68 -16.62
N ALA A 105 2.04 3.32 -15.73
CA ALA A 105 1.78 3.10 -14.33
C ALA A 105 1.85 4.41 -13.52
N SER A 106 0.97 4.54 -12.53
CA SER A 106 0.94 5.65 -11.57
C SER A 106 0.66 5.13 -10.16
N THR A 107 1.11 5.86 -9.14
CA THR A 107 0.73 5.60 -7.76
C THR A 107 0.57 6.91 -7.02
N SER A 108 -0.35 6.93 -6.06
CA SER A 108 -0.55 8.02 -5.12
C SER A 108 -0.90 7.46 -3.75
N PHE A 109 -0.82 8.31 -2.73
CA PHE A 109 -1.24 7.97 -1.39
C PHE A 109 -2.47 8.77 -0.98
N ASP A 110 -3.58 8.09 -0.70
CA ASP A 110 -4.75 8.72 -0.10
C ASP A 110 -4.52 8.88 1.41
N THR A 111 -4.31 10.12 1.83
CA THR A 111 -4.02 10.47 3.23
C THR A 111 -5.25 10.35 4.13
N LEU A 112 -6.47 10.37 3.58
CA LEU A 112 -7.70 10.24 4.37
C LEU A 112 -7.96 8.78 4.74
N THR A 113 -7.77 7.87 3.79
CA THR A 113 -8.01 6.44 3.99
C THR A 113 -6.75 5.66 4.34
N GLN A 114 -5.56 6.29 4.22
CA GLN A 114 -4.25 5.66 4.40
C GLN A 114 -4.05 4.48 3.45
N ILE A 115 -4.37 4.69 2.16
CA ILE A 115 -4.29 3.67 1.11
C ILE A 115 -3.35 4.11 -0.01
N TRP A 116 -2.44 3.22 -0.39
CA TRP A 116 -1.69 3.32 -1.65
C TRP A 116 -2.58 2.94 -2.83
N MET A 117 -2.73 3.86 -3.78
CA MET A 117 -3.55 3.67 -4.97
C MET A 117 -2.67 3.59 -6.19
N THR A 118 -2.40 2.37 -6.67
CA THR A 118 -1.55 2.11 -7.83
C THR A 118 -2.39 1.68 -9.01
N THR A 119 -2.20 2.31 -10.17
CA THR A 119 -2.82 1.89 -11.44
C THR A 119 -1.73 1.45 -12.39
N VAL A 120 -1.89 0.29 -13.02
CA VAL A 120 -0.93 -0.27 -13.98
C VAL A 120 -1.60 -0.77 -15.25
N PRO A 121 -0.94 -0.67 -16.42
CA PRO A 121 -1.41 -1.29 -17.65
C PRO A 121 -1.42 -2.83 -17.58
N LEU A 122 -2.20 -3.48 -18.45
CA LEU A 122 -2.24 -4.94 -18.57
C LEU A 122 -0.93 -5.58 -19.06
N SER A 123 -0.08 -4.80 -19.75
CA SER A 123 1.25 -5.25 -20.16
C SER A 123 2.15 -5.60 -18.97
N ARG A 124 1.77 -5.15 -17.76
CA ARG A 124 2.42 -5.44 -16.47
C ARG A 124 3.91 -5.03 -16.44
N SER A 125 4.47 -4.97 -15.25
CA SER A 125 5.91 -4.89 -15.04
C SER A 125 6.33 -6.13 -14.27
N ASP A 126 7.60 -6.47 -14.36
CA ASP A 126 8.29 -7.38 -13.45
C ASP A 126 8.22 -6.93 -11.98
N GLU A 127 8.03 -5.63 -11.73
CA GLU A 127 7.80 -5.07 -10.40
C GLU A 127 6.73 -3.96 -10.46
N VAL A 128 5.66 -4.15 -9.71
CA VAL A 128 4.61 -3.15 -9.44
C VAL A 128 4.65 -2.85 -7.96
N PHE A 129 4.71 -1.57 -7.59
CA PHE A 129 4.68 -1.14 -6.20
C PHE A 129 3.41 -1.65 -5.52
N LEU A 130 3.59 -2.33 -4.40
CA LEU A 130 2.52 -2.95 -3.64
C LEU A 130 2.13 -2.05 -2.46
N SER A 131 3.06 -1.77 -1.56
CA SER A 131 2.83 -0.90 -0.41
C SER A 131 4.17 -0.46 0.19
N GLY A 132 4.16 0.53 1.07
CA GLY A 132 5.36 1.00 1.77
C GLY A 132 5.05 1.77 3.04
N LEU A 133 6.06 1.83 3.91
CA LEU A 133 6.04 2.51 5.20
C LEU A 133 7.40 3.15 5.49
N ALA A 134 7.39 4.45 5.75
CA ALA A 134 8.53 5.16 6.33
C ALA A 134 8.51 5.01 7.84
N PHE A 135 9.56 4.39 8.40
CA PHE A 135 9.72 4.23 9.84
C PHE A 135 10.82 5.16 10.36
N PRO A 136 10.49 6.18 11.19
CA PRO A 136 11.50 7.01 11.84
C PRO A 136 12.22 6.19 12.91
N VAL A 137 13.53 6.04 12.78
CA VAL A 137 14.35 5.21 13.66
C VAL A 137 14.53 5.92 15.01
N PRO A 138 14.04 5.35 16.12
CA PRO A 138 14.20 5.97 17.43
C PRO A 138 15.67 6.04 17.84
N ALA A 139 16.05 7.06 18.62
CA ALA A 139 17.40 7.15 19.19
C ALA A 139 17.77 5.91 20.04
N SER A 140 16.77 5.25 20.63
CA SER A 140 16.93 4.03 21.44
C SER A 140 17.42 2.81 20.65
N PHE A 141 17.38 2.80 19.32
CA PHE A 141 18.04 1.76 18.50
C PHE A 141 19.52 1.61 18.85
N ALA A 142 20.18 2.69 19.30
CA ALA A 142 21.56 2.64 19.79
C ALA A 142 21.75 1.65 20.96
N ASN A 143 20.72 1.40 21.78
CA ASN A 143 20.75 0.42 22.86
C ASN A 143 20.89 -1.03 22.35
N ALA A 144 20.48 -1.28 21.10
CA ALA A 144 20.71 -2.53 20.38
C ALA A 144 21.89 -2.43 19.40
N GLY A 145 22.76 -1.42 19.55
CA GLY A 145 23.88 -1.18 18.65
C GLY A 145 23.49 -0.72 17.24
N GLY A 146 22.27 -0.19 17.08
CA GLY A 146 21.70 0.18 15.78
C GLY A 146 21.27 -1.03 14.93
N LYS A 147 21.12 -2.21 15.54
CA LYS A 147 20.88 -3.46 14.80
C LYS A 147 19.49 -4.02 15.07
N ILE A 148 18.90 -4.57 14.02
CA ILE A 148 17.76 -5.49 14.11
C ILE A 148 18.32 -6.90 14.03
N ASN A 149 18.18 -7.65 15.13
CA ASN A 149 18.70 -9.00 15.24
C ASN A 149 17.55 -9.98 15.02
N GLY A 150 17.72 -10.88 14.05
CA GLY A 150 16.70 -11.84 13.65
C GLY A 150 15.83 -11.35 12.49
N PRO A 151 14.74 -12.09 12.20
CA PRO A 151 13.94 -11.82 11.02
C PRO A 151 13.11 -10.56 11.18
N VAL A 152 13.01 -9.83 10.08
CA VAL A 152 11.93 -8.89 9.85
C VAL A 152 10.86 -9.62 9.05
N ILE A 153 9.63 -9.62 9.55
CA ILE A 153 8.52 -10.35 8.95
C ILE A 153 7.48 -9.34 8.50
N TRP A 154 7.28 -9.25 7.18
CA TRP A 154 6.17 -8.51 6.61
C TRP A 154 5.05 -9.49 6.30
N HIS A 155 3.85 -9.26 6.82
CA HIS A 155 2.66 -10.05 6.53
C HIS A 155 1.46 -9.18 6.19
N GLY A 156 0.47 -9.78 5.53
CA GLY A 156 -0.79 -9.13 5.20
C GLY A 156 -1.72 -10.07 4.43
N THR A 157 -2.89 -9.57 4.07
CA THR A 157 -3.94 -10.32 3.40
C THR A 157 -4.17 -9.76 2.00
N PHE A 158 -4.05 -10.61 0.99
CA PHE A 158 -4.41 -10.28 -0.37
C PHE A 158 -5.90 -10.53 -0.61
N PHE A 159 -6.55 -9.60 -1.30
CA PHE A 159 -7.89 -9.77 -1.85
C PHE A 159 -7.90 -9.46 -3.34
N THR A 160 -8.76 -10.12 -4.10
CA THR A 160 -9.01 -9.76 -5.50
C THR A 160 -10.44 -10.09 -5.90
N ASP A 161 -10.98 -9.30 -6.82
CA ASP A 161 -12.30 -9.54 -7.45
C ASP A 161 -12.25 -10.63 -8.53
N THR A 162 -11.07 -11.14 -8.85
CA THR A 162 -10.83 -11.95 -10.03
C THR A 162 -10.25 -13.31 -9.67
N SER A 163 -10.90 -14.39 -10.13
CA SER A 163 -10.41 -15.75 -9.94
C SER A 163 -9.22 -16.05 -10.85
N GLY A 164 -8.30 -16.92 -10.38
CA GLY A 164 -7.14 -17.37 -11.15
C GLY A 164 -5.96 -16.41 -11.13
N VAL A 165 -6.05 -15.29 -10.40
CA VAL A 165 -4.92 -14.38 -10.17
C VAL A 165 -3.87 -15.08 -9.31
N ASN A 166 -2.62 -15.05 -9.77
CA ASN A 166 -1.45 -15.46 -8.99
C ASN A 166 -0.54 -14.26 -8.74
N ILE A 167 -0.06 -14.11 -7.51
CA ILE A 167 0.72 -12.98 -7.04
C ILE A 167 2.09 -13.48 -6.57
N ASN A 168 3.15 -12.92 -7.13
CA ASN A 168 4.51 -13.12 -6.66
C ASN A 168 5.03 -11.82 -6.06
N TRP A 169 5.21 -11.78 -4.74
CA TRP A 169 5.58 -10.54 -4.04
C TRP A 169 6.88 -10.70 -3.23
N LYS A 170 7.59 -9.58 -3.11
CA LYS A 170 8.85 -9.43 -2.38
C LYS A 170 8.88 -8.05 -1.72
N TRP A 171 9.74 -7.89 -0.72
CA TRP A 171 9.91 -6.62 -0.02
C TRP A 171 11.37 -6.26 0.20
N GLY A 172 11.65 -4.97 0.31
CA GLY A 172 12.97 -4.38 0.54
C GLY A 172 12.89 -3.33 1.64
N ALA A 173 14.07 -2.94 2.13
CA ALA A 173 14.20 -1.84 3.07
C ALA A 173 15.51 -1.09 2.84
N ALA A 174 15.41 0.21 2.57
CA ALA A 174 16.55 1.12 2.46
C ALA A 174 16.54 2.13 3.61
N VAL A 175 17.73 2.60 3.99
CA VAL A 175 17.88 3.62 5.05
C VAL A 175 18.15 4.96 4.40
N TYR A 176 17.47 5.99 4.87
CA TYR A 176 17.62 7.36 4.42
C TYR A 176 17.97 8.28 5.59
N THR A 177 18.85 9.26 5.38
CA THR A 177 19.15 10.26 6.42
C THR A 177 17.92 11.10 6.76
N THR A 178 17.09 11.39 5.76
CA THR A 178 15.79 12.08 5.88
C THR A 178 14.81 11.43 4.90
N PHE A 179 13.54 11.34 5.30
CA PHE A 179 12.47 10.80 4.46
C PHE A 179 11.16 11.50 4.83
N SER A 180 10.24 11.68 3.86
CA SER A 180 8.92 12.26 4.18
C SER A 180 7.99 11.21 4.75
N THR A 181 7.04 11.63 5.59
CA THR A 181 5.84 10.83 5.86
C THR A 181 4.64 11.34 5.05
N ASP A 182 4.83 12.41 4.26
CA ASP A 182 3.92 12.78 3.19
C ASP A 182 4.36 12.10 1.90
N TYR A 183 3.85 10.89 1.72
CA TYR A 183 4.18 10.01 0.61
C TYR A 183 3.92 10.58 -0.78
N ASN A 184 3.04 11.58 -0.91
CA ASN A 184 2.81 12.22 -2.20
C ASN A 184 3.99 13.14 -2.61
N THR A 185 4.77 13.62 -1.64
CA THR A 185 6.02 14.37 -1.89
C THR A 185 7.21 13.47 -2.23
N ASP A 186 7.18 12.21 -1.76
CA ASP A 186 8.23 11.23 -2.05
C ASP A 186 8.22 10.74 -3.50
N ALA A 187 7.11 10.95 -4.22
CA ALA A 187 6.90 10.54 -5.60
C ALA A 187 7.33 9.08 -5.84
N ILE A 188 6.77 8.16 -5.05
CA ILE A 188 7.15 6.75 -5.11
C ILE A 188 6.92 6.20 -6.52
N LYS A 189 7.94 5.56 -7.08
CA LYS A 189 7.88 4.97 -8.41
C LYS A 189 6.91 3.78 -8.44
N PRO A 190 5.86 3.80 -9.27
CA PRO A 190 4.79 2.78 -9.26
C PRO A 190 5.18 1.44 -9.88
N SER A 191 6.14 1.44 -10.80
CA SER A 191 6.59 0.24 -11.50
C SER A 191 8.04 0.39 -11.92
N HIS A 192 8.73 -0.73 -12.12
CA HIS A 192 10.11 -0.70 -12.63
C HIS A 192 10.14 -0.11 -14.05
N ASN A 193 9.22 -0.55 -14.92
CA ASN A 193 9.12 -0.09 -16.30
C ASN A 193 7.77 0.60 -16.56
N ASN A 194 7.74 1.49 -17.58
CA ASN A 194 6.52 2.18 -18.03
C ASN A 194 5.80 3.00 -16.95
N SER A 195 6.55 3.67 -16.07
CA SER A 195 6.00 4.64 -15.12
C SER A 195 5.71 5.97 -15.81
N CYS A 196 4.56 6.58 -15.51
CA CYS A 196 4.11 7.82 -16.16
C CYS A 196 5.04 9.01 -15.87
N ALA A 197 5.55 9.11 -14.64
CA ALA A 197 6.34 10.25 -14.19
C ALA A 197 7.86 9.99 -14.23
N HIS A 198 8.29 8.72 -14.27
CA HIS A 198 9.68 8.34 -14.06
C HIS A 198 10.14 7.30 -15.09
N SER A 199 10.74 7.78 -16.18
CA SER A 199 11.34 6.93 -17.22
C SER A 199 12.83 6.72 -16.95
N ASN A 200 13.13 5.82 -16.02
CA ASN A 200 14.50 5.41 -15.65
C ASN A 200 14.52 3.92 -15.26
N SER A 201 15.69 3.38 -14.95
CA SER A 201 15.89 1.96 -14.58
C SER A 201 15.69 1.67 -13.09
N ASP A 202 15.19 2.63 -12.30
CA ASP A 202 15.04 2.44 -10.87
C ASP A 202 13.89 1.47 -10.57
N HIS A 203 14.01 0.74 -9.45
CA HIS A 203 13.01 -0.23 -9.03
C HIS A 203 11.67 0.41 -8.65
N ALA A 204 10.59 -0.38 -8.73
CA ALA A 204 9.31 0.02 -8.14
C ALA A 204 9.48 0.23 -6.62
N GLY A 205 8.86 1.28 -6.07
CA GLY A 205 9.07 1.68 -4.67
C GLY A 205 10.20 2.68 -4.46
N THR A 206 10.94 3.07 -5.49
CA THR A 206 11.99 4.11 -5.38
C THR A 206 11.35 5.47 -5.09
N PRO A 207 11.83 6.24 -4.10
CA PRO A 207 11.40 7.62 -3.85
C PRO A 207 12.08 8.57 -4.85
N GLU A 208 11.33 9.02 -5.86
CA GLU A 208 11.85 9.86 -6.96
C GLU A 208 11.74 11.36 -6.66
N GLY A 209 11.10 11.72 -5.56
CA GLY A 209 10.81 13.09 -5.16
C GLY A 209 11.98 13.81 -4.49
N PHE A 210 11.63 14.95 -3.88
CA PHE A 210 12.56 15.84 -3.21
C PHE A 210 12.11 16.09 -1.78
N ASP A 211 13.07 16.12 -0.86
CA ASP A 211 12.84 16.57 0.50
C ASP A 211 12.45 18.05 0.47
N SER A 212 11.26 18.36 0.98
CA SER A 212 10.71 19.72 0.97
C SER A 212 11.51 20.71 1.81
N GLN A 213 12.29 20.22 2.79
CA GLN A 213 13.09 21.08 3.67
C GLN A 213 14.44 21.44 3.05
N SER A 214 15.18 20.45 2.57
CA SER A 214 16.53 20.66 2.02
C SER A 214 16.55 20.91 0.51
N GLY A 215 15.48 20.55 -0.21
CA GLY A 215 15.45 20.57 -1.68
C GLY A 215 16.28 19.47 -2.34
N ASN A 216 16.84 18.53 -1.57
CA ASN A 216 17.61 17.41 -2.09
C ASN A 216 16.70 16.29 -2.60
N GLN A 217 17.13 15.56 -3.63
CA GLN A 217 16.43 14.35 -4.07
C GLN A 217 16.51 13.29 -2.98
N PHE A 218 15.42 12.57 -2.71
CA PHE A 218 15.47 11.48 -1.72
C PHE A 218 16.55 10.45 -2.08
N LYS A 219 16.72 10.13 -3.36
CA LYS A 219 17.77 9.22 -3.85
C LYS A 219 19.19 9.61 -3.40
N SER A 220 19.51 10.90 -3.24
CA SER A 220 20.83 11.32 -2.74
C SER A 220 21.01 11.15 -1.23
N LEU A 221 19.94 10.84 -0.50
CA LEU A 221 19.90 10.72 0.96
C LEU A 221 19.95 9.26 1.44
N VAL A 222 20.03 8.30 0.51
CA VAL A 222 20.13 6.88 0.85
C VAL A 222 21.49 6.53 1.42
N ILE A 223 21.52 5.78 2.51
CA ILE A 223 22.70 5.33 3.23
C ILE A 223 22.66 3.81 3.45
N GLY A 224 23.80 3.24 3.86
CA GLY A 224 23.89 1.81 4.18
C GLY A 224 23.10 1.46 5.45
N GLY A 225 22.41 0.31 5.42
CA GLY A 225 21.61 -0.18 6.54
C GLY A 225 20.42 -1.00 6.08
N ALA A 226 19.69 -1.59 7.02
CA ALA A 226 18.53 -2.42 6.75
C ALA A 226 18.83 -3.53 5.73
N ARG A 227 18.25 -3.50 4.52
CA ARG A 227 18.58 -4.43 3.43
C ARG A 227 19.40 -3.77 2.31
N GLY A 228 19.75 -2.49 2.44
CA GLY A 228 20.44 -1.71 1.43
C GLY A 228 21.91 -1.44 1.73
N GLY A 229 22.69 -1.24 0.67
CA GLY A 229 24.09 -0.80 0.75
C GLY A 229 24.28 0.73 0.67
N GLY A 230 23.22 1.51 0.52
CA GLY A 230 23.30 2.91 0.12
C GLY A 230 23.61 3.07 -1.38
N GLY A 231 24.06 4.28 -1.78
CA GLY A 231 24.43 4.57 -3.17
C GLY A 231 23.21 4.51 -4.09
N SER A 232 23.17 3.55 -5.03
CA SER A 232 22.04 3.36 -5.95
C SER A 232 21.00 2.35 -5.45
N ASN A 233 21.11 1.85 -4.22
CA ASN A 233 20.22 0.83 -3.66
C ASN A 233 19.04 1.49 -2.92
N PHE A 234 18.17 2.18 -3.67
CA PHE A 234 17.09 3.02 -3.15
C PHE A 234 15.93 2.25 -2.49
N THR A 235 15.73 0.99 -2.85
CA THR A 235 14.65 0.16 -2.29
C THR A 235 15.15 -0.85 -1.26
N GLY A 236 16.46 -1.01 -1.13
CA GLY A 236 17.06 -2.14 -0.42
C GLY A 236 17.05 -3.40 -1.28
N SER A 237 17.92 -4.36 -0.95
CA SER A 237 17.89 -5.66 -1.63
C SER A 237 16.60 -6.40 -1.32
N TRP A 238 15.98 -6.97 -2.35
CA TRP A 238 14.73 -7.72 -2.21
C TRP A 238 14.86 -8.95 -1.31
N SER A 239 13.80 -9.27 -0.58
CA SER A 239 13.60 -10.56 0.08
C SER A 239 13.42 -11.68 -0.96
N GLY A 240 13.31 -12.92 -0.47
CA GLY A 240 12.83 -14.01 -1.31
C GLY A 240 11.37 -13.76 -1.75
N THR A 241 11.00 -14.33 -2.89
CA THR A 241 9.63 -14.22 -3.43
C THR A 241 8.68 -15.17 -2.70
N GLN A 242 7.48 -14.68 -2.37
CA GLN A 242 6.35 -15.50 -1.95
C GLN A 242 5.35 -15.64 -3.10
N ASP A 243 4.84 -16.85 -3.30
CA ASP A 243 3.77 -17.17 -4.26
C ASP A 243 2.43 -17.23 -3.53
N VAL A 244 1.45 -16.47 -3.99
CA VAL A 244 0.16 -16.32 -3.33
C VAL A 244 -0.95 -16.48 -4.36
N LYS A 245 -1.85 -17.42 -4.11
CA LYS A 245 -3.00 -17.72 -4.96
C LYS A 245 -4.29 -17.50 -4.16
N PRO A 246 -4.88 -16.29 -4.20
CA PRO A 246 -6.15 -16.02 -3.55
C PRO A 246 -7.25 -16.99 -4.01
N VAL A 247 -7.97 -17.57 -3.05
CA VAL A 247 -9.05 -18.52 -3.34
C VAL A 247 -10.39 -17.82 -3.15
N CYS A 248 -11.26 -17.93 -4.16
CA CYS A 248 -12.58 -17.32 -4.14
C CYS A 248 -13.51 -18.15 -3.25
N GLY A 249 -14.21 -17.48 -2.32
CA GLY A 249 -15.32 -18.10 -1.62
C GLY A 249 -16.34 -18.61 -2.63
N GLN A 250 -16.83 -19.84 -2.48
CA GLN A 250 -17.98 -20.27 -3.27
C GLN A 250 -19.17 -19.35 -2.92
N PRO A 251 -19.98 -18.90 -3.89
CA PRO A 251 -21.25 -18.26 -3.58
C PRO A 251 -22.04 -19.23 -2.68
N GLY A 252 -22.31 -18.82 -1.44
CA GLY A 252 -23.08 -19.63 -0.51
C GLY A 252 -24.43 -19.96 -1.13
N ILE A 253 -24.70 -21.25 -1.33
CA ILE A 253 -26.03 -21.74 -1.68
C ILE A 253 -26.82 -21.69 -0.37
N GLY A 254 -27.47 -20.56 -0.12
CA GLY A 254 -28.43 -20.36 0.96
C GLY A 254 -29.85 -20.36 0.43
#